data_AF-A0A9Y4NVS1-F1
#
_entry.id   AF-A0A9Y4NVS1-F1
#
_cell.length_a   1.000
_cell.length_b   1.000
_cell.length_c   1.000
_cell.angle_alpha   90.00
_cell.angle_beta   90.00
_cell.angle_gamma   90.00
#
_symmetry.space_group_name_H-M   'P 1'
#
loop_
_entity.id
_entity.type
_entity.pdbx_description
1 polymer ?
#
loop_
_entity_poly.entity_id
_entity_poly.type
_entity_poly.pdbx_seq_one_letter_code
_entity_poly.pdbx_strand_id
1 'polypeptide(L)'
;STNRPVNHRYKHFDWLYERLLEKFNSLLPIPSLPDKQVTGRFEEDFIRMRMERLQAWMTRMCRHPVVSQSDVFQLFLTYKDEREWKAGKRKAEKDETVGPMMFSLIEPEAAELDAPQVEHKCEQYSRFTKAMDDGVRELLNVGHTHWKRCTGPLPKEYERIGRAFRNLSTVFSSSKYPGEETLTDALTAAGNTYEEIGQIVAQQPQKDLYFLLETNSEYKGLLGCFPEIIAVHKVLQYYT
;
A
#
# COMPACT_ATOMS: atom_id res chain seq x y z
N SER A 1 23.12 16.30 -2.86
CA SER A 1 21.71 16.66 -2.62
C SER A 1 21.17 17.35 -3.86
N THR A 2 20.01 16.94 -4.37
CA THR A 2 19.35 17.61 -5.50
C THR A 2 18.31 18.58 -4.94
N ASN A 3 18.73 19.79 -4.57
CA ASN A 3 17.87 20.85 -4.03
C ASN A 3 16.89 21.46 -5.06
N ARG A 4 16.65 20.78 -6.19
CA ARG A 4 15.80 21.28 -7.27
C ARG A 4 14.53 20.40 -7.37
N PRO A 5 13.34 20.97 -7.17
CA PRO A 5 12.10 20.21 -7.33
C PRO A 5 11.82 19.91 -8.81
N VAL A 6 11.32 18.71 -9.08
CA VAL A 6 10.87 18.24 -10.39
C VAL A 6 9.40 17.85 -10.28
N ASN A 7 8.56 18.35 -11.18
CA ASN A 7 7.13 18.10 -11.15
C ASN A 7 6.74 16.97 -12.11
N HIS A 8 5.96 16.01 -11.60
CA HIS A 8 5.46 14.89 -12.39
C HIS A 8 3.96 14.75 -12.30
N ARG A 9 3.34 14.44 -13.44
CA ARG A 9 1.94 14.00 -13.49
C ARG A 9 1.91 12.48 -13.33
N TYR A 10 0.77 11.93 -12.91
CA TYR A 10 0.57 10.49 -12.80
C TYR A 10 1.01 9.70 -14.06
N LYS A 11 0.75 10.22 -15.26
CA LYS A 11 1.20 9.60 -16.53
C LYS A 11 2.74 9.47 -16.65
N HIS A 12 3.51 10.34 -16.00
CA HIS A 12 4.98 10.19 -15.97
C HIS A 12 5.39 9.04 -15.05
N PHE A 13 4.68 8.81 -13.95
CA PHE A 13 4.88 7.63 -13.11
C PHE A 13 4.53 6.36 -13.88
N ASP A 14 3.41 6.33 -14.61
CA ASP A 14 3.06 5.18 -15.48
C ASP A 14 4.21 4.84 -16.44
N TRP A 15 4.75 5.87 -17.12
CA TRP A 15 5.88 5.69 -18.02
C TRP A 15 7.11 5.13 -17.29
N LEU A 16 7.45 5.69 -16.12
CA LEU A 16 8.58 5.19 -15.34
C LEU A 16 8.37 3.74 -14.92
N TYR A 17 7.18 3.40 -14.43
CA TYR A 17 6.82 2.04 -14.04
C TYR A 17 6.99 1.06 -15.22
N GLU A 18 6.48 1.40 -16.41
CA GLU A 18 6.67 0.59 -17.62
C GLU A 18 8.16 0.38 -17.96
N ARG A 19 8.99 1.45 -17.87
CA ARG A 19 10.43 1.33 -18.12
C ARG A 19 11.13 0.46 -17.07
N LEU A 20 10.78 0.62 -15.80
CA LEU A 20 11.36 -0.19 -14.71
C LEU A 20 10.95 -1.66 -14.84
N LEU A 21 9.71 -1.93 -15.24
CA LEU A 21 9.21 -3.28 -15.43
C LEU A 21 9.88 -3.95 -16.63
N GLU A 22 9.93 -3.28 -17.78
CA GLU A 22 10.67 -3.79 -18.95
C GLU A 22 12.14 -4.08 -18.60
N LYS A 23 12.79 -3.17 -17.86
CA LYS A 23 14.20 -3.30 -17.51
C LYS A 23 14.47 -4.39 -16.48
N PHE A 24 13.67 -4.49 -15.40
CA PHE A 24 14.05 -5.26 -14.20
C PHE A 24 13.12 -6.42 -13.84
N ASN A 25 11.98 -6.63 -14.51
CA ASN A 25 10.95 -7.59 -14.07
C ASN A 25 11.40 -9.07 -14.08
N SER A 26 12.52 -9.41 -14.74
CA SER A 26 13.10 -10.75 -14.61
C SER A 26 13.97 -10.94 -13.37
N LEU A 27 14.33 -9.88 -12.65
CA LEU A 27 15.26 -9.90 -11.52
C LEU A 27 14.62 -9.41 -10.22
N LEU A 28 13.79 -8.38 -10.29
CA LEU A 28 13.32 -7.63 -9.13
C LEU A 28 11.81 -7.45 -9.16
N PRO A 29 11.12 -7.54 -8.01
CA PRO A 29 9.71 -7.19 -7.92
C PRO A 29 9.52 -5.68 -8.06
N ILE A 30 8.91 -5.25 -9.16
CA ILE A 30 8.51 -3.85 -9.38
C ILE A 30 7.00 -3.75 -9.08
N PRO A 31 6.58 -3.23 -7.91
CA PRO A 31 5.18 -3.22 -7.53
C PRO A 31 4.37 -2.24 -8.39
N SER A 32 3.12 -2.59 -8.65
CA SER A 32 2.18 -1.75 -9.40
C SER A 32 1.99 -0.36 -8.76
N LEU A 33 1.73 0.62 -9.61
CA LEU A 33 1.30 1.95 -9.17
C LEU A 33 -0.14 1.92 -8.61
N PRO A 34 -0.53 2.93 -7.81
CA PRO A 34 -1.90 3.05 -7.31
C PRO A 34 -2.92 3.25 -8.43
N ASP A 35 -4.12 2.69 -8.31
CA ASP A 35 -5.08 2.60 -9.42
C ASP A 35 -5.40 3.91 -10.17
N LYS A 36 -5.66 3.74 -11.47
CA LYS A 36 -6.27 4.74 -12.33
C LYS A 36 -7.78 4.76 -12.09
N GLN A 37 -8.26 5.69 -11.28
CA GLN A 37 -9.69 5.92 -11.13
C GLN A 37 -10.20 6.92 -12.17
N VAL A 38 -11.29 6.55 -12.86
CA VAL A 38 -11.94 7.39 -13.89
C VAL A 38 -13.05 8.26 -13.28
N THR A 39 -13.94 7.65 -12.49
CA THR A 39 -15.02 8.33 -11.73
C THR A 39 -14.49 8.78 -10.37
N GLY A 40 -14.86 9.96 -9.85
CA GLY A 40 -14.38 10.44 -8.55
C GLY A 40 -12.89 10.82 -8.51
N ARG A 41 -12.24 10.98 -9.67
CA ARG A 41 -10.80 11.27 -9.78
C ARG A 41 -10.34 12.59 -9.14
N PHE A 42 -11.28 13.47 -8.80
CA PHE A 42 -11.06 14.76 -8.16
C PHE A 42 -11.53 14.80 -6.70
N GLU A 43 -12.00 13.67 -6.16
CA GLU A 43 -12.38 13.57 -4.75
C GLU A 43 -11.13 13.68 -3.88
N GLU A 44 -11.22 14.46 -2.81
CA GLU A 44 -10.08 14.78 -1.95
C GLU A 44 -9.47 13.53 -1.31
N ASP A 45 -10.31 12.63 -0.81
CA ASP A 45 -9.87 11.35 -0.24
C ASP A 45 -9.13 10.48 -1.27
N PHE A 46 -9.60 10.49 -2.51
CA PHE A 46 -8.94 9.75 -3.58
C PHE A 46 -7.56 10.34 -3.91
N ILE A 47 -7.47 11.66 -4.04
CA ILE A 47 -6.20 12.35 -4.32
C ILE A 47 -5.21 12.09 -3.18
N ARG A 48 -5.64 12.26 -1.92
CA ARG A 48 -4.83 12.04 -0.73
C ARG A 48 -4.28 10.61 -0.68
N MET A 49 -5.15 9.60 -0.85
CA MET A 49 -4.75 8.19 -0.87
C MET A 49 -3.74 7.89 -1.98
N ARG A 50 -3.96 8.45 -3.19
CA ARG A 50 -3.04 8.27 -4.31
C ARG A 50 -1.68 8.91 -4.02
N MET A 51 -1.65 10.12 -3.46
CA MET A 51 -0.40 10.80 -3.11
C MET A 51 0.40 10.00 -2.08
N GLU A 52 -0.26 9.48 -1.05
CA GLU A 52 0.36 8.66 -0.03
C GLU A 52 0.98 7.39 -0.61
N ARG A 53 0.23 6.65 -1.42
CA ARG A 53 0.74 5.42 -2.05
C ARG A 53 1.83 5.69 -3.07
N LEU A 54 1.78 6.80 -3.82
CA LEU A 54 2.87 7.21 -4.71
C LEU A 54 4.13 7.58 -3.91
N GLN A 55 3.97 8.23 -2.76
CA GLN A 55 5.10 8.54 -1.88
C GLN A 55 5.76 7.28 -1.34
N ALA A 56 4.95 6.30 -0.92
CA ALA A 56 5.45 4.98 -0.49
C ALA A 56 6.19 4.27 -1.64
N TRP A 57 5.60 4.24 -2.84
CA TRP A 57 6.21 3.65 -4.04
C TRP A 57 7.56 4.32 -4.38
N MET A 58 7.61 5.65 -4.42
CA MET A 58 8.85 6.40 -4.66
C MET A 58 9.90 6.13 -3.60
N THR A 59 9.50 6.08 -2.33
CA THR A 59 10.40 5.78 -1.21
C THR A 59 11.01 4.39 -1.37
N ARG A 60 10.21 3.39 -1.77
CA ARG A 60 10.72 2.04 -2.05
C ARG A 60 11.70 2.01 -3.20
N MET A 61 11.40 2.67 -4.32
CA MET A 61 12.30 2.73 -5.46
C MET A 61 13.62 3.44 -5.10
N CYS A 62 13.56 4.50 -4.30
CA CYS A 62 14.76 5.20 -3.79
C CYS A 62 15.61 4.35 -2.84
N ARG A 63 14.98 3.48 -2.04
CA ARG A 63 15.70 2.59 -1.09
C ARG A 63 16.28 1.35 -1.76
N HIS A 64 15.79 0.98 -2.94
CA HIS A 64 16.28 -0.20 -3.63
C HIS A 64 17.67 0.07 -4.24
N PRO A 65 18.71 -0.72 -3.93
CA PRO A 65 20.08 -0.41 -4.31
C PRO A 65 20.32 -0.39 -5.81
N VAL A 66 19.63 -1.25 -6.58
CA VAL A 66 19.73 -1.29 -8.05
C VAL A 66 18.86 -0.22 -8.72
N VAL A 67 17.54 -0.22 -8.48
CA VAL A 67 16.61 0.74 -9.11
C VAL A 67 17.00 2.20 -8.85
N SER A 68 17.34 2.54 -7.61
CA SER A 68 17.70 3.91 -7.24
C SER A 68 18.90 4.43 -8.01
N GLN A 69 19.84 3.57 -8.42
CA GLN A 69 21.03 3.95 -9.17
C GLN A 69 20.85 3.90 -10.69
N SER A 70 19.71 3.42 -11.18
CA SER A 70 19.47 3.29 -12.61
C SER A 70 19.34 4.65 -13.31
N ASP A 71 19.93 4.76 -14.52
CA ASP A 71 19.85 5.96 -15.37
C ASP A 71 18.40 6.46 -15.55
N VAL A 72 17.45 5.55 -15.76
CA VAL A 72 16.05 5.89 -15.99
C VAL A 72 15.39 6.52 -14.75
N PHE A 73 15.71 6.00 -13.55
CA PHE A 73 15.19 6.54 -12.30
C PHE A 73 15.86 7.86 -11.92
N GLN A 74 17.18 7.97 -12.13
CA GLN A 74 17.93 9.21 -11.93
C GLN A 74 17.44 10.32 -12.86
N LEU A 75 17.20 10.02 -14.15
CA LEU A 75 16.58 10.95 -15.08
C LEU A 75 15.24 11.46 -14.55
N PHE A 76 14.38 10.55 -14.11
CA PHE A 76 13.06 10.89 -13.58
C PHE A 76 13.16 11.89 -12.42
N LEU A 77 14.16 11.73 -11.55
CA LEU A 77 14.32 12.59 -10.38
C LEU A 77 15.04 13.93 -10.65
N THR A 78 15.88 14.01 -11.69
CA THR A 78 16.91 15.07 -11.76
C THR A 78 16.93 15.91 -13.02
N TYR A 79 16.10 15.62 -14.03
CA TYR A 79 16.10 16.38 -15.28
C TYR A 79 15.87 17.89 -15.05
N LYS A 80 16.56 18.72 -15.84
CA LYS A 80 16.59 20.19 -15.67
C LYS A 80 15.55 20.91 -16.51
N ASP A 81 15.20 20.36 -17.66
CA ASP A 81 14.25 20.97 -18.58
C ASP A 81 13.56 19.92 -19.47
N GLU A 82 12.56 20.36 -20.24
CA GLU A 82 11.77 19.49 -21.10
C GLU A 82 12.60 18.86 -22.23
N ARG A 83 13.69 19.51 -22.65
CA ARG A 83 14.58 18.97 -23.69
C ARG A 83 15.37 17.79 -23.15
N GLU A 84 15.94 17.92 -21.96
CA GLU A 84 16.63 16.84 -21.24
C GLU A 84 15.68 15.67 -20.96
N TRP A 85 14.47 15.96 -20.47
CA TRP A 85 13.44 14.94 -20.26
C TRP A 85 13.12 14.16 -21.54
N LYS A 86 12.83 14.86 -22.66
CA LYS A 86 12.50 14.21 -23.93
C LYS A 86 13.66 13.38 -24.49
N ALA A 87 14.89 13.86 -24.37
CA ALA A 87 16.08 13.14 -24.82
C ALA A 87 16.34 11.89 -23.96
N GLY A 88 16.33 12.03 -22.64
CA GLY A 88 16.52 10.92 -21.70
C GLY A 88 15.40 9.89 -21.80
N LYS A 89 14.15 10.32 -21.96
CA LYS A 89 13.01 9.43 -22.19
C LYS A 89 13.22 8.55 -23.43
N ARG A 90 13.60 9.15 -24.56
CA ARG A 90 13.91 8.41 -25.80
C ARG A 90 15.11 7.47 -25.64
N LYS A 91 16.11 7.84 -24.84
CA LYS A 91 17.26 6.97 -24.52
C LYS A 91 16.79 5.74 -23.74
N ALA A 92 16.00 5.94 -22.68
CA ALA A 92 15.45 4.84 -21.87
C ALA A 92 14.48 3.94 -22.64
N GLU A 93 13.78 4.47 -23.64
CA GLU A 93 12.91 3.69 -24.54
C GLU A 93 13.67 2.85 -25.58
N LYS A 94 14.96 3.11 -25.77
CA LYS A 94 15.83 2.37 -26.71
C LYS A 94 16.87 1.51 -26.00
N ASP A 95 16.75 1.35 -24.69
CA ASP A 95 17.66 0.52 -23.92
C ASP A 95 17.44 -0.95 -24.29
N GLU A 96 18.47 -1.59 -24.85
CA GLU A 96 18.42 -3.00 -25.24
C GLU A 96 18.81 -3.93 -24.08
N THR A 97 19.42 -3.38 -23.02
CA THR A 97 19.83 -4.15 -21.84
C THR A 97 18.69 -4.18 -20.83
N VAL A 98 17.69 -4.99 -21.16
CA VAL A 98 16.43 -5.12 -20.42
C VAL A 98 16.07 -6.59 -20.20
N GLY A 99 15.19 -6.87 -19.24
CA GLY A 99 14.76 -8.24 -18.93
C GLY A 99 15.94 -9.17 -18.65
N PRO A 100 15.95 -10.41 -19.18
CA PRO A 100 17.04 -11.37 -18.94
C PRO A 100 18.43 -10.87 -19.33
N MET A 101 18.56 -9.92 -20.27
CA MET A 101 19.87 -9.37 -20.63
C MET A 101 20.54 -8.64 -19.46
N MET A 102 19.77 -8.17 -18.47
CA MET A 102 20.34 -7.57 -17.25
C MET A 102 21.21 -8.52 -16.45
N PHE A 103 21.01 -9.85 -16.53
CA PHE A 103 21.88 -10.82 -15.86
C PHE A 103 23.33 -10.74 -16.37
N SER A 104 23.55 -10.31 -17.63
CA SER A 104 24.90 -10.11 -18.18
C SER A 104 25.68 -8.96 -17.54
N LEU A 105 25.00 -8.07 -16.82
CA LEU A 105 25.61 -6.94 -16.11
C LEU A 105 25.91 -7.25 -14.64
N ILE A 106 25.62 -8.47 -14.18
CA ILE A 106 25.78 -8.86 -12.78
C ILE A 106 27.01 -9.76 -12.67
N GLU A 107 27.95 -9.33 -11.83
CA GLU A 107 29.13 -10.11 -11.47
C GLU A 107 28.94 -10.65 -10.04
N PRO A 108 28.57 -11.93 -9.87
CA PRO A 108 28.40 -12.50 -8.54
C PRO A 108 29.75 -12.71 -7.86
N GLU A 109 29.92 -12.18 -6.65
CA GLU A 109 31.09 -12.48 -5.79
C GLU A 109 30.98 -13.85 -5.08
N ALA A 110 29.81 -14.50 -5.17
CA ALA A 110 29.52 -15.78 -4.52
C ALA A 110 29.94 -16.97 -5.38
N ALA A 111 30.14 -18.12 -4.74
CA ALA A 111 30.40 -19.38 -5.43
C ALA A 111 29.26 -19.74 -6.39
N GLU A 112 29.61 -20.29 -7.55
CA GLU A 112 28.65 -20.81 -8.51
C GLU A 112 27.82 -21.94 -7.90
N LEU A 113 26.53 -21.95 -8.24
CA LEU A 113 25.59 -22.99 -7.84
C LEU A 113 25.32 -23.90 -9.02
N ASP A 114 25.23 -25.20 -8.77
CA ASP A 114 24.79 -26.14 -9.80
C ASP A 114 23.28 -26.01 -10.07
N ALA A 115 22.83 -26.53 -11.21
CA ALA A 115 21.42 -26.45 -11.62
C ALA A 115 20.45 -27.02 -10.55
N PRO A 116 20.70 -28.18 -9.93
CA PRO A 116 19.87 -28.68 -8.83
C PRO A 116 19.76 -27.73 -7.63
N GLN A 117 20.86 -27.07 -7.24
CA GLN A 117 20.86 -26.10 -6.15
C GLN A 117 20.05 -24.85 -6.51
N VAL A 118 20.13 -24.36 -7.74
CA VAL A 118 19.33 -23.22 -8.20
C VAL A 118 17.84 -23.60 -8.26
N GLU A 119 17.49 -24.76 -8.81
CA GLU A 119 16.11 -25.26 -8.84
C GLU A 119 15.52 -25.38 -7.44
N HIS A 120 16.27 -25.97 -6.51
CA HIS A 120 15.85 -26.07 -5.11
C HIS A 120 15.55 -24.71 -4.49
N LYS A 121 16.41 -23.71 -4.72
CA LYS A 121 16.16 -22.33 -4.25
C LYS A 121 14.92 -21.72 -4.91
N CYS A 122 14.76 -21.86 -6.22
CA CYS A 122 13.58 -21.35 -6.93
C CYS A 122 12.29 -21.96 -6.38
N GLU A 123 12.26 -23.27 -6.08
CA GLU A 123 11.11 -23.92 -5.46
C GLU A 123 10.84 -23.41 -4.04
N GLN A 124 11.88 -23.29 -3.21
CA GLN A 124 11.74 -22.77 -1.84
C GLN A 124 11.13 -21.37 -1.86
N TYR A 125 11.66 -20.47 -2.71
CA TYR A 125 11.13 -19.11 -2.85
C TYR A 125 9.69 -19.12 -3.39
N SER A 126 9.39 -19.96 -4.39
CA SER A 126 8.04 -20.07 -4.94
C SER A 126 7.01 -20.47 -3.89
N ARG A 127 7.34 -21.48 -3.06
CA ARG A 127 6.47 -21.92 -1.96
C ARG A 127 6.32 -20.83 -0.90
N PHE A 128 7.43 -20.18 -0.52
CA PHE A 128 7.42 -19.10 0.46
C PHE A 128 6.56 -17.91 0.01
N THR A 129 6.80 -17.37 -1.19
CA THR A 129 6.07 -16.21 -1.69
C THR A 129 4.59 -16.50 -1.87
N LYS A 130 4.25 -17.73 -2.28
CA LYS A 130 2.85 -18.17 -2.37
C LYS A 130 2.18 -18.23 -1.00
N ALA A 131 2.81 -18.88 -0.02
CA ALA A 131 2.28 -18.97 1.34
C ALA A 131 2.15 -17.58 1.99
N MET A 132 3.11 -16.68 1.75
CA MET A 132 3.05 -15.31 2.23
C MET A 132 1.92 -14.52 1.55
N ASP A 133 1.73 -14.65 0.24
CA ASP A 133 0.61 -14.00 -0.48
C ASP A 133 -0.74 -14.42 0.09
N ASP A 134 -0.93 -15.73 0.34
CA ASP A 134 -2.15 -16.25 0.95
C ASP A 134 -2.37 -15.69 2.37
N GLY A 135 -1.32 -15.66 3.20
CA GLY A 135 -1.38 -15.09 4.54
C GLY A 135 -1.67 -13.58 4.56
N VAL A 136 -1.04 -12.82 3.67
CA VAL A 136 -1.29 -11.37 3.51
C VAL A 136 -2.72 -11.10 3.04
N ARG A 137 -3.24 -11.90 2.09
CA ARG A 137 -4.63 -11.78 1.63
C ARG A 137 -5.63 -12.02 2.75
N GLU A 138 -5.38 -13.03 3.58
CA GLU A 138 -6.25 -13.31 4.72
C GLU A 138 -6.21 -12.17 5.74
N LEU A 139 -5.02 -11.67 6.08
CA LEU A 139 -4.86 -10.52 6.98
C LEU A 139 -5.59 -9.27 6.47
N LEU A 140 -5.48 -8.99 5.17
CA LEU A 140 -6.22 -7.89 4.54
C LEU A 140 -7.74 -8.12 4.62
N ASN A 141 -8.20 -9.34 4.37
CA ASN A 141 -9.62 -9.68 4.42
C ASN A 141 -10.23 -9.49 5.82
N VAL A 142 -9.59 -10.04 6.85
CA VAL A 142 -10.05 -9.89 8.25
C VAL A 142 -9.94 -8.43 8.70
N GLY A 143 -8.88 -7.73 8.30
CA GLY A 143 -8.68 -6.32 8.64
C GLY A 143 -9.73 -5.42 7.98
N HIS A 144 -10.05 -5.59 6.69
CA HIS A 144 -11.14 -4.85 6.04
C HIS A 144 -12.52 -5.17 6.62
N THR A 145 -12.75 -6.43 7.01
CA THR A 145 -13.98 -6.84 7.70
C THR A 145 -14.11 -6.14 9.05
N HIS A 146 -13.03 -6.11 9.84
CA HIS A 146 -12.99 -5.41 11.12
C HIS A 146 -13.15 -3.90 10.95
N TRP A 147 -12.49 -3.29 9.96
CA TRP A 147 -12.66 -1.87 9.61
C TRP A 147 -14.13 -1.52 9.40
N LYS A 148 -14.82 -2.26 8.50
CA LYS A 148 -16.24 -2.03 8.21
C LYS A 148 -17.12 -2.15 9.45
N ARG A 149 -16.77 -3.05 10.38
CA ARG A 149 -17.47 -3.19 11.66
C ARG A 149 -17.28 -1.96 12.54
N CYS A 150 -16.04 -1.51 12.74
CA CYS A 150 -15.71 -0.36 13.57
C CYS A 150 -16.22 0.96 13.01
N THR A 151 -16.31 1.12 11.69
CA THR A 151 -16.84 2.35 11.05
C THR A 151 -18.31 2.28 10.67
N GLY A 152 -19.02 1.20 11.04
CA GLY A 152 -20.37 0.93 10.58
C GLY A 152 -21.32 0.53 11.71
N PRO A 153 -21.58 -0.78 11.92
CA PRO A 153 -22.54 -1.24 12.92
C PRO A 153 -22.11 -0.99 14.37
N LEU A 154 -20.81 -1.09 14.71
CA LEU A 154 -20.36 -1.04 16.11
C LEU A 154 -20.59 0.34 16.77
N PRO A 155 -20.25 1.49 16.15
CA PRO A 155 -20.60 2.80 16.69
C PRO A 155 -22.11 2.98 16.93
N LYS A 156 -22.95 2.42 16.04
CA LYS A 156 -24.40 2.49 16.16
C LYS A 156 -24.92 1.71 17.36
N GLU A 157 -24.23 0.66 17.81
CA GLU A 157 -24.56 -0.05 19.05
C GLU A 157 -24.29 0.84 20.26
N TYR A 158 -23.14 1.50 20.31
CA TYR A 158 -22.82 2.48 21.36
C TYR A 158 -23.81 3.66 21.38
N GLU A 159 -24.18 4.21 20.22
CA GLU A 159 -25.21 5.25 20.10
C GLU A 159 -26.59 4.77 20.61
N ARG A 160 -26.97 3.51 20.35
CA ARG A 160 -28.23 2.95 20.85
C ARG A 160 -28.23 2.81 22.37
N ILE A 161 -27.11 2.38 22.95
CA ILE A 161 -26.95 2.31 24.41
C ILE A 161 -27.05 3.72 25.00
N GLY A 162 -26.34 4.70 24.41
CA GLY A 162 -26.36 6.08 24.88
C GLY A 162 -27.76 6.70 24.87
N ARG A 163 -28.51 6.45 23.78
CA ARG A 163 -29.90 6.89 23.63
C ARG A 163 -30.83 6.21 24.65
N ALA A 164 -30.60 4.94 24.99
CA ALA A 164 -31.38 4.24 26.00
C ALA A 164 -31.20 4.87 27.40
N PHE A 165 -29.98 5.22 27.79
CA PHE A 165 -29.71 5.94 29.04
C PHE A 165 -30.42 7.30 29.11
N ARG A 166 -30.33 8.08 28.03
CA ARG A 166 -31.01 9.38 27.94
C ARG A 166 -32.53 9.27 27.97
N ASN A 167 -33.09 8.25 27.31
CA ASN A 167 -34.51 7.98 27.36
C ASN A 167 -34.97 7.64 28.78
N LEU A 168 -34.20 6.83 29.51
CA LEU A 168 -34.48 6.52 30.92
C LEU A 168 -34.42 7.78 31.79
N SER A 169 -33.38 8.61 31.63
CA SER A 169 -33.28 9.90 32.31
C SER A 169 -34.52 10.76 32.06
N THR A 170 -34.96 10.87 30.80
CA THR A 170 -36.15 11.64 30.41
C THR A 170 -37.43 11.11 31.07
N VAL A 171 -37.57 9.77 31.16
CA VAL A 171 -38.71 9.14 31.84
C VAL A 171 -38.67 9.43 33.34
N PHE A 172 -37.50 9.36 33.97
CA PHE A 172 -37.36 9.65 35.41
C PHE A 172 -37.68 11.12 35.70
N SER A 173 -37.14 12.06 34.93
CA SER A 173 -37.45 13.49 35.07
C SER A 173 -38.94 13.83 34.89
N SER A 174 -39.73 12.96 34.25
CA SER A 174 -41.18 13.15 34.13
C SER A 174 -41.94 12.90 35.45
N SER A 175 -41.31 12.23 36.42
CA SER A 175 -41.89 11.94 37.73
C SER A 175 -42.06 13.21 38.58
N LYS A 176 -41.22 14.22 38.34
CA LYS A 176 -41.15 15.48 39.10
C LYS A 176 -40.89 15.25 40.59
N TYR A 177 -40.23 14.16 40.94
CA TYR A 177 -39.90 13.85 42.33
C TYR A 177 -38.80 14.80 42.83
N PRO A 178 -39.00 15.50 43.95
CA PRO A 178 -38.00 16.44 44.47
C PRO A 178 -36.66 15.73 44.79
N GLY A 179 -35.57 16.24 44.23
CA GLY A 179 -34.20 15.75 44.52
C GLY A 179 -33.69 14.63 43.60
N GLU A 180 -34.37 14.29 42.51
CA GLU A 180 -33.92 13.25 41.56
C GLU A 180 -32.85 13.70 40.54
N GLU A 181 -32.56 15.01 40.47
CA GLU A 181 -31.69 15.62 39.45
C GLU A 181 -30.31 14.98 39.36
N THR A 182 -29.68 14.67 40.49
CA THR A 182 -28.35 14.03 40.52
C THR A 182 -28.33 12.70 39.78
N LEU A 183 -29.41 11.90 39.87
CA LEU A 183 -29.52 10.62 39.18
C LEU A 183 -29.82 10.82 37.69
N THR A 184 -30.77 11.69 37.35
CA THR A 184 -31.14 11.94 35.95
C THR A 184 -30.00 12.56 35.16
N ASP A 185 -29.23 13.46 35.77
CA ASP A 185 -28.06 14.07 35.15
C ASP A 185 -26.95 13.04 34.93
N ALA A 186 -26.70 12.15 35.90
CA ALA A 186 -25.74 11.07 35.75
C ALA A 186 -26.14 10.09 34.63
N LEU A 187 -27.43 9.76 34.49
CA LEU A 187 -27.94 8.93 33.39
C LEU A 187 -27.76 9.62 32.04
N THR A 188 -28.05 10.92 31.95
CA THR A 188 -27.82 11.71 30.73
C THR A 188 -26.33 11.75 30.37
N ALA A 189 -25.46 12.00 31.35
CA ALA A 189 -24.02 12.04 31.17
C ALA A 189 -23.45 10.68 30.71
N ALA A 190 -23.91 9.58 31.31
CA ALA A 190 -23.56 8.23 30.85
C ALA A 190 -24.01 8.02 29.40
N GLY A 191 -25.22 8.45 29.05
CA GLY A 191 -25.74 8.36 27.69
C GLY A 191 -24.87 9.09 26.66
N ASN A 192 -24.49 10.34 26.96
CA ASN A 192 -23.58 11.12 26.11
C ASN A 192 -22.20 10.47 26.00
N THR A 193 -21.67 9.92 27.11
CA THR A 193 -20.39 9.21 27.11
C THR A 193 -20.40 8.00 26.18
N TYR A 194 -21.50 7.22 26.16
CA TYR A 194 -21.64 6.11 25.22
C TYR A 194 -21.68 6.58 23.75
N GLU A 195 -22.35 7.69 23.45
CA GLU A 195 -22.32 8.28 22.10
C GLU A 195 -20.89 8.72 21.70
N GLU A 196 -20.14 9.32 22.62
CA GLU A 196 -18.73 9.69 22.42
C GLU A 196 -17.84 8.46 22.18
N ILE A 197 -18.02 7.38 22.95
CA ILE A 197 -17.32 6.11 22.71
C ILE A 197 -17.58 5.59 21.29
N GLY A 198 -18.83 5.68 20.81
CA GLY A 198 -19.17 5.32 19.44
C GLY A 198 -18.36 6.11 18.41
N GLN A 199 -18.21 7.42 18.60
CA GLN A 199 -17.39 8.27 17.73
C GLN A 199 -15.90 7.91 17.78
N ILE A 200 -15.36 7.65 18.98
CA ILE A 200 -13.96 7.22 19.16
C ILE A 200 -13.71 5.91 18.41
N VAL A 201 -14.60 4.93 18.55
CA VAL A 201 -14.52 3.63 17.87
C VAL A 201 -14.59 3.80 16.34
N ALA A 202 -15.44 4.68 15.85
CA ALA A 202 -15.56 4.96 14.41
C ALA A 202 -14.28 5.56 13.81
N GLN A 203 -13.54 6.35 14.60
CA GLN A 203 -12.32 7.03 14.16
C GLN A 203 -11.05 6.20 14.37
N GLN A 204 -11.08 5.22 15.28
CA GLN A 204 -9.90 4.46 15.67
C GLN A 204 -9.16 3.79 14.50
N PRO A 205 -9.83 3.12 13.52
CA PRO A 205 -9.13 2.42 12.46
C PRO A 205 -8.15 3.28 11.66
N GLN A 206 -8.41 4.60 11.54
CA GLN A 206 -7.52 5.53 10.84
C GLN A 206 -6.17 5.74 11.55
N LYS A 207 -6.09 5.42 12.85
CA LYS A 207 -4.90 5.66 13.68
C LYS A 207 -3.97 4.45 13.77
N ASP A 208 -4.47 3.26 13.46
CA ASP A 208 -3.72 2.00 13.61
C ASP A 208 -3.92 1.05 12.41
N LEU A 209 -5.13 0.56 12.20
CA LEU A 209 -5.48 -0.46 11.22
C LEU A 209 -5.18 -0.01 9.80
N TYR A 210 -5.27 1.30 9.53
CA TYR A 210 -4.93 1.90 8.25
C TYR A 210 -3.50 1.55 7.83
N PHE A 211 -2.52 1.81 8.70
CA PHE A 211 -1.11 1.57 8.41
C PHE A 211 -0.81 0.08 8.24
N LEU A 212 -1.48 -0.77 9.03
CA LEU A 212 -1.37 -2.22 8.89
C LEU A 212 -1.88 -2.69 7.51
N LEU A 213 -3.04 -2.20 7.09
CA LEU A 213 -3.65 -2.55 5.81
C LEU A 213 -2.87 -2.01 4.62
N GLU A 214 -2.38 -0.77 4.67
CA GLU A 214 -1.58 -0.20 3.59
C GLU A 214 -0.23 -0.92 3.43
N THR A 215 0.45 -1.24 4.54
CA THR A 215 1.69 -2.03 4.51
C THR A 215 1.44 -3.39 3.85
N ASN A 216 0.40 -4.11 4.26
CA ASN A 216 0.08 -5.41 3.68
C ASN A 216 -0.39 -5.31 2.21
N SER A 217 -1.05 -4.22 1.83
CA SER A 217 -1.43 -3.96 0.44
C SER A 217 -0.21 -3.75 -0.45
N GLU A 218 0.82 -3.05 0.05
CA GLU A 218 2.10 -2.90 -0.64
C GLU A 218 2.79 -4.26 -0.84
N TYR A 219 2.87 -5.08 0.22
CA TYR A 219 3.48 -6.41 0.12
C TYR A 219 2.70 -7.36 -0.78
N LYS A 220 1.36 -7.29 -0.79
CA LYS A 220 0.54 -8.02 -1.77
C LYS A 220 0.93 -7.65 -3.21
N GLY A 221 1.19 -6.37 -3.48
CA GLY A 221 1.67 -5.91 -4.78
C GLY A 221 3.03 -6.52 -5.17
N LEU A 222 3.99 -6.50 -4.24
CA LEU A 222 5.32 -7.10 -4.44
C LEU A 222 5.26 -8.62 -4.64
N LEU A 223 4.47 -9.31 -3.81
CA LEU A 223 4.30 -10.76 -3.87
C LEU A 223 3.68 -11.20 -5.20
N GLY A 224 2.81 -10.37 -5.78
CA GLY A 224 2.23 -10.57 -7.09
C GLY A 224 3.23 -10.58 -8.26
N CYS A 225 4.44 -10.05 -8.09
CA CYS A 225 5.48 -10.05 -9.13
C CYS A 225 6.25 -11.37 -9.22
N PHE A 226 6.36 -12.13 -8.11
CA PHE A 226 7.21 -13.31 -8.04
C PHE A 226 6.83 -14.46 -8.99
N PRO A 227 5.55 -14.74 -9.29
CA PRO A 227 5.21 -15.80 -10.25
C PRO A 227 5.88 -15.63 -11.61
N GLU A 228 5.93 -14.40 -12.14
CA GLU A 228 6.57 -14.11 -13.42
C GLU A 228 8.10 -14.15 -13.32
N ILE A 229 8.69 -13.54 -12.28
CA ILE A 229 10.14 -13.59 -12.02
C ILE A 229 10.63 -15.04 -11.95
N ILE A 230 9.93 -15.89 -11.19
CA ILE A 230 10.29 -17.30 -11.01
C ILE A 230 10.11 -18.09 -12.31
N ALA A 231 9.07 -17.78 -13.09
CA ALA A 231 8.87 -18.41 -14.40
C ALA A 231 10.07 -18.15 -15.33
N VAL A 232 10.57 -16.90 -15.39
CA VAL A 232 11.76 -16.56 -16.18
C VAL A 232 12.98 -17.37 -15.72
N HIS A 233 13.22 -17.48 -14.42
CA HIS A 233 14.35 -18.25 -13.89
C HIS A 233 14.27 -19.73 -14.24
N LYS A 234 13.07 -20.34 -14.18
CA LYS A 234 12.87 -21.72 -14.59
C LYS A 234 13.16 -21.94 -16.06
N VAL A 235 12.81 -20.99 -16.94
CA VAL A 235 13.12 -21.10 -18.37
C VAL A 235 14.63 -21.00 -18.61
N LEU A 236 15.31 -20.03 -17.98
CA LEU A 236 16.75 -19.79 -18.20
C LEU A 236 17.62 -20.98 -17.80
N GLN A 237 17.21 -21.75 -16.79
CA GLN A 237 17.91 -22.98 -16.38
C GLN A 237 18.02 -24.04 -17.48
N TYR A 238 17.12 -24.04 -18.47
CA TYR A 238 17.19 -25.01 -19.58
C TYR A 238 18.11 -24.57 -20.73
N TYR A 239 18.63 -23.33 -20.68
CA TYR A 239 19.47 -22.75 -21.74
C TYR A 239 20.91 -22.49 -21.31
N THR A 240 21.26 -22.74 -20.05
CA THR A 240 22.61 -22.66 -19.46
C THR A 240 23.08 -24.04 -19.05
#